data_AF-A0AAD8AC00-F1
#
_entry.id   AF-A0AAD8AC00-F1
#
_cell.length_a   1.000
_cell.length_b   1.000
_cell.length_c   1.000
_cell.angle_alpha   90.00
_cell.angle_beta   90.00
_cell.angle_gamma   90.00
#
_symmetry.space_group_name_H-M   'P 1'
#
loop_
_entity.id
_entity.type
_entity.pdbx_description
1 polymer ?
#
loop_
_entity_poly.entity_id
_entity_poly.type
_entity_poly.pdbx_seq_one_letter_code
_entity_poly.pdbx_strand_id
1 'polypeptide(L)'
;MNVCARCVRPDIESERRGHVGIWWFPTDFSQSRLGDRNTGSNACTLIALLVALKCYEQDIKIWGHDEQPLNDQLISALGDSILEGNVLHEQLLRKGALRHVNMSVPEAIEAAGNQMRFICEWKSLVYLMDLGDSLYEQLHESVLEWYRNPPPRRGSDLYVILIAENRSVLLVFQKELDKVTLIDSHQHMNHGAVIAQVPTVKLQNLCLWYHHLLQTCYGARPECYELSYLYFKRYEAGEMASG
;
A
#
# COMPACT_ATOMS: atom_id res chain seq x y z
N MET A 1 -31.77 -4.51 3.65
CA MET A 1 -31.57 -3.56 4.76
C MET A 1 -30.20 -2.94 4.56
N ASN A 2 -30.17 -1.70 4.08
CA ASN A 2 -28.93 -0.98 3.77
C ASN A 2 -28.34 -0.42 5.07
N VAL A 3 -27.35 -1.10 5.62
CA VAL A 3 -26.43 -0.49 6.57
C VAL A 3 -25.38 0.21 5.72
N CYS A 4 -25.24 1.53 5.89
CA CYS A 4 -24.15 2.28 5.31
C CYS A 4 -22.83 1.67 5.83
N ALA A 5 -22.07 0.98 4.98
CA ALA A 5 -20.80 0.33 5.33
C ALA A 5 -19.70 1.32 5.81
N ARG A 6 -20.01 2.62 5.87
CA ARG A 6 -19.10 3.68 6.33
C ARG A 6 -19.10 3.90 7.86
N CYS A 7 -19.92 3.21 8.64
CA CYS A 7 -20.14 3.57 10.04
C CYS A 7 -19.75 2.53 11.09
N VAL A 8 -19.27 1.34 10.71
CA VAL A 8 -18.87 0.31 11.67
C VAL A 8 -17.40 -0.03 11.46
N ARG A 9 -16.59 0.21 12.48
CA ARG A 9 -15.19 -0.23 12.52
C ARG A 9 -15.17 -1.76 12.39
N PRO A 10 -14.41 -2.33 11.43
CA PRO A 10 -14.31 -3.78 11.29
C PRO A 10 -13.70 -4.40 12.55
N ASP A 11 -14.07 -5.65 12.82
CA ASP A 11 -13.50 -6.43 13.92
C ASP A 11 -12.07 -6.84 13.56
N ILE A 12 -11.10 -6.02 13.96
CA ILE A 12 -9.69 -6.20 13.62
C ILE A 12 -9.00 -6.97 14.73
N GLU A 13 -8.48 -8.14 14.40
CA GLU A 13 -7.62 -8.91 15.29
C GLU A 13 -6.21 -8.34 15.25
N SER A 14 -5.59 -8.17 16.42
CA SER A 14 -4.20 -7.71 16.51
C SER A 14 -3.31 -8.78 17.10
N GLU A 15 -2.14 -8.99 16.51
CA GLU A 15 -1.12 -9.89 17.02
C GLU A 15 0.27 -9.26 16.91
N ARG A 16 1.20 -9.71 17.76
CA ARG A 16 2.60 -9.34 17.68
C ARG A 16 3.45 -10.57 17.42
N ARG A 17 4.23 -10.57 16.33
CA ARG A 17 5.21 -11.62 16.00
C ARG A 17 6.61 -11.05 16.04
N GLY A 18 7.31 -11.29 17.15
CA GLY A 18 8.60 -10.67 17.42
C GLY A 18 8.47 -9.14 17.45
N HIS A 19 9.09 -8.46 16.48
CA HIS A 19 9.05 -7.00 16.36
C HIS A 19 7.91 -6.48 15.47
N VAL A 20 7.19 -7.35 14.78
CA VAL A 20 6.14 -6.96 13.83
C VAL A 20 4.80 -6.92 14.56
N GLY A 21 4.18 -5.74 14.60
CA GLY A 21 2.79 -5.57 15.01
C GLY A 21 1.88 -5.76 13.80
N ILE A 22 0.83 -6.56 13.91
CA ILE A 22 0.01 -7.02 12.80
C ILE A 22 -1.47 -6.81 13.13
N TRP A 23 -2.23 -6.29 12.17
CA TRP A 23 -3.68 -6.12 12.22
C TRP A 23 -4.33 -6.89 11.08
N TRP A 24 -5.05 -7.93 11.46
CA TRP A 24 -5.81 -8.78 10.55
C TRP A 24 -7.24 -8.28 10.46
N PHE A 25 -7.67 -7.92 9.25
CA PHE A 25 -9.04 -7.51 8.99
C PHE A 25 -9.93 -8.75 8.80
N PRO A 26 -11.25 -8.63 9.02
CA PRO A 26 -12.16 -9.74 8.78
C PRO A 26 -12.17 -10.10 7.28
N THR A 27 -12.52 -11.35 6.95
CA THR A 27 -12.43 -11.89 5.57
C THR A 27 -13.16 -11.03 4.53
N ASP A 28 -14.31 -10.47 4.90
CA ASP A 28 -15.14 -9.60 4.07
C ASP A 28 -14.53 -8.21 3.82
N PHE A 29 -13.55 -7.80 4.62
CA PHE A 29 -12.76 -6.61 4.40
C PHE A 29 -11.49 -6.94 3.61
N SER A 30 -11.65 -7.21 2.32
CA SER A 30 -10.56 -7.43 1.37
C SER A 30 -10.97 -6.98 -0.03
N GLN A 31 -10.00 -6.78 -0.93
CA GLN A 31 -10.29 -6.31 -2.30
C GLN A 31 -11.24 -7.22 -3.10
N SER A 32 -11.30 -8.51 -2.77
CA SER A 32 -12.16 -9.50 -3.43
C SER A 32 -13.56 -9.59 -2.80
N ARG A 33 -13.80 -9.03 -1.61
CA ARG A 33 -15.06 -9.23 -0.86
C ARG A 33 -15.76 -7.95 -0.41
N LEU A 34 -15.02 -6.89 -0.14
CA LEU A 34 -15.60 -5.66 0.42
C LEU A 34 -16.61 -5.04 -0.56
N GLY A 35 -17.79 -4.67 -0.05
CA GLY A 35 -18.88 -4.12 -0.86
C GLY A 35 -19.70 -5.19 -1.61
N ASP A 36 -20.00 -6.31 -0.93
CA ASP A 36 -20.78 -7.46 -1.46
C ASP A 36 -20.17 -8.10 -2.71
N ARG A 37 -18.85 -8.04 -2.85
CA ARG A 37 -18.13 -8.65 -3.96
C ARG A 37 -17.98 -10.16 -3.73
N ASN A 38 -18.22 -10.94 -4.78
CA ASN A 38 -18.06 -12.39 -4.78
C ASN A 38 -17.11 -12.89 -5.88
N THR A 39 -16.32 -11.98 -6.46
CA THR A 39 -15.40 -12.24 -7.57
C THR A 39 -13.99 -11.77 -7.23
N GLY A 40 -12.98 -12.37 -7.87
CA GLY A 40 -11.60 -11.91 -7.75
C GLY A 40 -11.45 -10.44 -8.14
N SER A 41 -10.44 -9.77 -7.60
CA SER A 41 -10.07 -8.40 -7.95
C SER A 41 -8.60 -8.34 -8.36
N ASN A 42 -8.32 -7.56 -9.41
CA ASN A 42 -7.00 -7.29 -9.95
C ASN A 42 -6.64 -5.80 -9.84
N ALA A 43 -7.30 -5.08 -8.90
CA ALA A 43 -7.14 -3.65 -8.71
C ALA A 43 -6.06 -3.26 -7.68
N CYS A 44 -5.26 -4.22 -7.18
CA CYS A 44 -4.35 -4.02 -6.04
C CYS A 44 -3.37 -2.85 -6.22
N THR A 45 -2.77 -2.66 -7.39
CA THR A 45 -1.88 -1.52 -7.66
C THR A 45 -2.59 -0.18 -7.50
N LEU A 46 -3.82 -0.08 -8.02
CA LEU A 46 -4.62 1.14 -7.91
C LEU A 46 -5.10 1.38 -6.48
N ILE A 47 -5.51 0.32 -5.78
CA ILE A 47 -5.88 0.39 -4.36
C ILE A 47 -4.69 0.90 -3.55
N ALA A 48 -3.50 0.34 -3.73
CA ALA A 48 -2.29 0.74 -3.04
C ALA A 48 -1.93 2.22 -3.29
N LEU A 49 -2.05 2.69 -4.54
CA LEU A 49 -1.86 4.11 -4.86
C LEU A 49 -2.91 5.02 -4.22
N LEU A 50 -4.18 4.64 -4.23
CA LEU A 50 -5.26 5.41 -3.59
C LEU A 50 -5.08 5.49 -2.07
N VAL A 51 -4.59 4.42 -1.44
CA VAL A 51 -4.22 4.45 -0.01
C VAL A 51 -3.08 5.43 0.22
N ALA A 52 -2.02 5.40 -0.60
CA ALA A 52 -0.91 6.34 -0.51
C ALA A 52 -1.37 7.79 -0.65
N LEU A 53 -2.25 8.07 -1.62
CA LEU A 53 -2.84 9.40 -1.83
C LEU A 53 -3.63 9.86 -0.60
N LYS A 54 -4.53 9.02 -0.06
CA LYS A 54 -5.33 9.37 1.11
C LYS A 54 -4.48 9.58 2.36
N CYS A 55 -3.43 8.77 2.55
CA CYS A 55 -2.44 8.98 3.61
C CYS A 55 -1.78 10.36 3.50
N TYR A 56 -1.36 10.74 2.30
CA TYR A 56 -0.74 12.04 2.06
C TYR A 56 -1.72 13.21 2.22
N GLU A 57 -2.89 13.17 1.58
CA GLU A 57 -3.86 14.27 1.57
C GLU A 57 -4.42 14.56 2.96
N GLN A 58 -4.58 13.52 3.79
CA GLN A 58 -5.11 13.63 5.15
C GLN A 58 -4.02 13.71 6.22
N ASP A 59 -2.73 13.73 5.83
CA ASP A 59 -1.56 13.70 6.73
C ASP A 59 -1.68 12.59 7.79
N ILE A 60 -2.04 11.38 7.34
CA ILE A 60 -2.29 10.24 8.24
C ILE A 60 -0.97 9.80 8.87
N LYS A 61 -0.81 10.08 10.16
CA LYS A 61 0.25 9.51 10.99
C LYS A 61 -0.18 8.11 11.43
N ILE A 62 0.50 7.08 10.93
CA ILE A 62 0.13 5.68 11.14
C ILE A 62 0.76 5.19 12.44
N TRP A 63 -0.06 5.04 13.46
CA TRP A 63 0.32 4.51 14.76
C TRP A 63 -0.35 3.17 15.01
N GLY A 64 0.37 2.26 15.66
CA GLY A 64 -0.20 1.02 16.14
C GLY A 64 0.79 0.18 16.94
N HIS A 65 0.24 -0.50 17.96
CA HIS A 65 0.90 -1.33 18.97
C HIS A 65 1.62 -0.57 20.09
N ASP A 66 1.77 -1.27 21.22
CA ASP A 66 2.21 -0.81 22.56
C ASP A 66 1.25 0.12 23.32
N GLU A 67 0.53 1.06 22.68
CA GLU A 67 -0.39 1.95 23.44
C GLU A 67 -1.72 2.32 22.75
N GLN A 68 -1.94 2.02 21.46
CA GLN A 68 -3.19 2.40 20.76
C GLN A 68 -3.61 1.41 19.66
N PRO A 69 -4.92 1.27 19.42
CA PRO A 69 -5.44 0.54 18.27
C PRO A 69 -5.10 1.27 16.97
N LEU A 70 -5.09 0.54 15.85
CA LEU A 70 -4.87 1.14 14.52
C LEU A 70 -5.85 2.32 14.30
N ASN A 71 -5.37 3.43 13.76
CA ASN A 71 -6.18 4.64 13.62
C ASN A 71 -7.32 4.48 12.60
N ASP A 72 -8.50 5.00 12.94
CA ASP A 72 -9.71 4.87 12.11
C ASP A 72 -9.58 5.57 10.74
N GLN A 73 -8.72 6.59 10.65
CA GLN A 73 -8.41 7.27 9.40
C GLN A 73 -7.76 6.33 8.38
N LEU A 74 -6.78 5.52 8.79
CA LEU A 74 -6.14 4.56 7.89
C LEU A 74 -7.10 3.43 7.50
N ILE A 75 -7.89 2.95 8.46
CA ILE A 75 -8.92 1.92 8.21
C ILE A 75 -9.90 2.43 7.16
N SER A 76 -10.40 3.66 7.32
CA SER A 76 -11.31 4.29 6.36
C SER A 76 -10.64 4.51 5.01
N ALA A 77 -9.39 4.99 4.99
CA ALA A 77 -8.63 5.19 3.76
C ALA A 77 -8.43 3.87 2.99
N LEU A 78 -8.13 2.76 3.67
CA LEU A 78 -8.02 1.45 3.06
C LEU A 78 -9.37 0.97 2.50
N GLY A 79 -10.45 1.06 3.28
CA GLY A 79 -11.78 0.63 2.84
C GLY A 79 -12.29 1.43 1.64
N ASP A 80 -12.19 2.77 1.69
CA ASP A 80 -12.56 3.64 0.58
C ASP A 80 -11.72 3.34 -0.67
N SER A 81 -10.40 3.16 -0.52
CA SER A 81 -9.52 2.83 -1.63
C SER A 81 -9.82 1.46 -2.25
N ILE A 82 -10.19 0.46 -1.45
CA ILE A 82 -10.63 -0.84 -1.96
C ILE A 82 -11.89 -0.67 -2.83
N LEU A 83 -12.90 0.05 -2.33
CA LEU A 83 -14.15 0.27 -3.06
C LEU A 83 -13.90 1.08 -4.34
N GLU A 84 -13.20 2.21 -4.23
CA GLU A 84 -12.90 3.13 -5.33
C GLU A 84 -12.01 2.45 -6.39
N GLY A 85 -10.93 1.78 -5.97
CA GLY A 85 -10.01 1.09 -6.88
C GLY A 85 -10.68 -0.03 -7.67
N ASN A 86 -11.53 -0.83 -7.02
CA ASN A 86 -12.30 -1.86 -7.70
C ASN A 86 -13.27 -1.28 -8.75
N VAL A 87 -14.01 -0.23 -8.39
CA VAL A 87 -14.95 0.42 -9.32
C VAL A 87 -14.22 0.99 -10.53
N LEU A 88 -13.11 1.70 -10.32
CA LEU A 88 -12.34 2.30 -11.40
C LEU A 88 -11.71 1.22 -12.31
N HIS A 89 -11.13 0.17 -11.73
CA HIS A 89 -10.55 -0.94 -12.50
C HIS A 89 -11.59 -1.65 -13.37
N GLU A 90 -12.77 -1.94 -12.83
CA GLU A 90 -13.86 -2.55 -13.60
C GLU A 90 -14.35 -1.68 -14.74
N GLN A 91 -14.41 -0.36 -14.53
CA GLN A 91 -14.76 0.58 -15.59
C GLN A 91 -13.73 0.56 -16.72
N LEU A 92 -12.44 0.48 -16.40
CA LEU A 92 -11.36 0.41 -17.39
C LEU A 92 -11.40 -0.91 -18.17
N LEU A 93 -11.62 -2.04 -17.48
CA LEU A 93 -11.83 -3.34 -18.13
C LEU A 93 -13.01 -3.32 -19.10
N ARG A 94 -14.17 -2.80 -18.68
CA ARG A 94 -15.38 -2.72 -19.53
C ARG A 94 -15.17 -1.83 -20.76
N LYS A 95 -14.33 -0.80 -20.65
CA LYS A 95 -13.96 0.09 -21.75
C LYS A 95 -12.88 -0.49 -22.68
N GLY A 96 -12.29 -1.65 -22.34
CA GLY A 96 -11.14 -2.19 -23.05
C GLY A 96 -9.90 -1.30 -22.97
N ALA A 97 -9.80 -0.46 -21.92
CA ALA A 97 -8.73 0.52 -21.76
C ALA A 97 -7.46 -0.07 -21.13
N LEU A 98 -7.53 -1.30 -20.60
CA LEU A 98 -6.39 -1.98 -20.01
C LEU A 98 -5.69 -2.90 -21.03
N ARG A 99 -4.36 -2.83 -21.09
CA ARG A 99 -3.53 -3.73 -21.88
C ARG A 99 -3.47 -5.13 -21.26
N HIS A 100 -3.38 -5.18 -19.93
CA HIS A 100 -3.37 -6.39 -19.13
C HIS A 100 -4.36 -6.27 -17.98
N VAL A 101 -4.79 -7.40 -17.43
CA VAL A 101 -5.77 -7.40 -16.33
C VAL A 101 -5.19 -6.76 -15.06
N ASN A 102 -3.90 -6.96 -14.82
CA ASN A 102 -3.15 -6.27 -13.76
C ASN A 102 -2.54 -4.99 -14.33
N MET A 103 -2.45 -3.94 -13.51
CA MET A 103 -1.85 -2.67 -13.90
C MET A 103 -0.46 -2.52 -13.29
N SER A 104 0.46 -2.02 -14.09
CA SER A 104 1.71 -1.42 -13.62
C SER A 104 1.45 -0.12 -12.85
N VAL A 105 2.44 0.38 -12.11
CA VAL A 105 2.31 1.66 -11.39
C VAL A 105 2.01 2.83 -12.34
N PRO A 106 2.69 3.00 -13.49
CA PRO A 106 2.37 4.07 -14.44
C PRO A 106 0.94 3.99 -14.98
N GLU A 107 0.45 2.80 -15.35
CA GLU A 107 -0.93 2.61 -15.81
C GLU A 107 -1.95 2.96 -14.73
N ALA A 108 -1.67 2.59 -13.48
CA ALA A 108 -2.55 2.89 -12.36
C ALA A 108 -2.57 4.39 -11.99
N ILE A 109 -1.43 5.10 -12.13
CA ILE A 109 -1.35 6.56 -12.00
C ILE A 109 -2.19 7.24 -13.09
N GLU A 110 -2.03 6.81 -14.35
CA GLU A 110 -2.80 7.33 -15.48
C GLU A 110 -4.31 7.10 -15.29
N ALA A 111 -4.68 5.88 -14.85
CA ALA A 111 -6.06 5.49 -14.56
C ALA A 111 -6.73 6.36 -13.48
N ALA A 112 -6.03 6.67 -12.39
CA ALA A 112 -6.52 7.53 -11.33
C ALA A 112 -6.62 9.02 -11.74
N GLY A 113 -6.00 9.38 -12.86
CA GLY A 113 -6.14 10.68 -13.51
C GLY A 113 -5.75 11.85 -12.61
N ASN A 114 -6.58 12.91 -12.61
CA ASN A 114 -6.27 14.16 -11.91
C ASN A 114 -6.09 14.02 -10.40
N GLN A 115 -6.58 12.94 -9.78
CA GLN A 115 -6.34 12.68 -8.35
C GLN A 115 -4.85 12.43 -8.07
N MET A 116 -4.13 11.83 -9.02
CA MET A 116 -2.69 11.50 -8.89
C MET A 116 -1.77 12.58 -9.45
N ARG A 117 -2.27 13.76 -9.85
CA ARG A 117 -1.48 14.81 -10.51
C ARG A 117 -0.23 15.28 -9.75
N PHE A 118 -0.16 15.00 -8.45
CA PHE A 118 0.94 15.40 -7.57
C PHE A 118 1.88 14.26 -7.18
N ILE A 119 1.56 13.03 -7.58
CA ILE A 119 2.44 11.91 -7.34
C ILE A 119 3.68 12.06 -8.22
N CYS A 120 4.82 11.68 -7.67
CA CYS A 120 6.10 11.67 -8.36
C CYS A 120 6.74 10.32 -8.09
N GLU A 121 7.04 9.59 -9.17
CA GLU A 121 7.90 8.43 -9.09
C GLU A 121 9.34 8.90 -9.00
N TRP A 122 9.99 8.61 -7.89
CA TRP A 122 11.40 8.89 -7.68
C TRP A 122 12.27 7.84 -8.39
N LYS A 123 11.90 6.58 -8.25
CA LYS A 123 12.64 5.45 -8.81
C LYS A 123 11.68 4.27 -8.99
N SER A 124 11.81 3.52 -10.08
CA SER A 124 11.21 2.19 -10.23
C SER A 124 12.30 1.21 -10.64
N LEU A 125 12.42 0.10 -9.91
CA LEU A 125 13.43 -0.93 -10.11
C LEU A 125 12.79 -2.31 -10.13
N VAL A 126 13.20 -3.13 -11.10
CA VAL A 126 12.83 -4.54 -11.19
C VAL A 126 14.04 -5.38 -10.78
N TYR A 127 13.81 -6.31 -9.87
CA TYR A 127 14.83 -7.22 -9.34
C TYR A 127 14.53 -8.64 -9.78
N LEU A 128 15.47 -9.27 -10.48
CA LEU A 128 15.46 -10.69 -10.82
C LEU A 128 16.20 -11.48 -9.73
N MET A 129 15.66 -11.43 -8.52
CA MET A 129 16.25 -12.00 -7.30
C MET A 129 15.16 -12.59 -6.41
N ASP A 130 15.52 -13.59 -5.59
CA ASP A 130 14.64 -14.09 -4.54
C ASP A 130 14.26 -12.95 -3.58
N LEU A 131 12.95 -12.75 -3.39
CA LEU A 131 12.41 -11.69 -2.55
C LEU A 131 12.78 -11.89 -1.08
N GLY A 132 12.81 -13.13 -0.59
CA GLY A 132 13.16 -13.44 0.80
C GLY A 132 14.61 -13.09 1.13
N ASP A 133 15.53 -13.32 0.18
CA ASP A 133 16.95 -13.06 0.36
C ASP A 133 17.32 -11.59 0.16
N SER A 134 16.61 -10.85 -0.71
CA SER A 134 17.08 -9.53 -1.18
C SER A 134 16.22 -8.33 -0.76
N LEU A 135 14.94 -8.50 -0.43
CA LEU A 135 14.01 -7.37 -0.24
C LEU A 135 14.47 -6.37 0.82
N TYR A 136 15.02 -6.85 1.93
CA TYR A 136 15.53 -5.98 2.99
C TYR A 136 16.67 -5.10 2.49
N GLU A 137 17.68 -5.68 1.85
CA GLU A 137 18.87 -4.95 1.38
C GLU A 137 18.47 -3.87 0.38
N GLN A 138 17.61 -4.21 -0.59
CA GLN A 138 17.16 -3.30 -1.64
C GLN A 138 16.32 -2.13 -1.11
N LEU A 139 15.38 -2.42 -0.20
CA LEU A 139 14.61 -1.36 0.48
C LEU A 139 15.52 -0.51 1.36
N HIS A 140 16.38 -1.14 2.15
CA HIS A 140 17.23 -0.43 3.12
C HIS A 140 18.17 0.55 2.41
N GLU A 141 18.83 0.13 1.33
CA GLU A 141 19.72 0.99 0.55
C GLU A 141 18.97 2.19 -0.04
N SER A 142 17.83 1.94 -0.69
CA SER A 142 17.03 3.01 -1.33
C SER A 142 16.43 3.98 -0.32
N VAL A 143 15.99 3.49 0.85
CA VAL A 143 15.46 4.33 1.92
C VAL A 143 16.57 5.16 2.58
N LEU A 144 17.77 4.61 2.74
CA LEU A 144 18.93 5.39 3.21
C LEU A 144 19.31 6.49 2.21
N GLU A 145 19.31 6.19 0.92
CA GLU A 145 19.54 7.18 -0.14
C GLU A 145 18.48 8.29 -0.07
N TRP A 146 17.20 7.92 0.04
CA TRP A 146 16.09 8.85 0.22
C TRP A 146 16.30 9.76 1.44
N TYR A 147 16.70 9.20 2.58
CA TYR A 147 16.89 9.97 3.80
C TYR A 147 18.11 10.89 3.81
N ARG A 148 19.11 10.63 2.94
CA ARG A 148 20.25 11.53 2.74
C ARG A 148 19.89 12.75 1.91
N ASN A 149 19.05 12.56 0.90
CA ASN A 149 18.62 13.64 -0.02
C ASN A 149 17.10 13.67 -0.16
N PRO A 150 16.34 13.86 0.95
CA PRO A 150 14.89 13.88 0.84
C PRO A 150 14.46 15.12 0.05
N PRO A 151 13.32 15.07 -0.66
CA PRO A 151 12.76 16.25 -1.27
C PRO A 151 12.64 17.38 -0.24
N PRO A 152 12.89 18.64 -0.62
CA PRO A 152 13.15 19.74 0.31
C PRO A 152 11.96 20.15 1.22
N ARG A 153 10.81 19.49 1.16
CA ARG A 153 9.58 19.89 1.88
C ARG A 153 9.20 18.90 3.00
N ARG A 154 8.68 19.44 4.11
CA ARG A 154 8.12 18.70 5.25
C ARG A 154 6.88 17.89 4.81
N GLY A 155 6.73 16.67 5.33
CA GLY A 155 5.66 15.72 4.94
C GLY A 155 6.06 14.70 3.86
N SER A 156 7.35 14.51 3.61
CA SER A 156 7.89 13.59 2.58
C SER A 156 7.95 12.13 3.06
N ASP A 157 6.81 11.62 3.49
CA ASP A 157 6.65 10.17 3.63
C ASP A 157 7.00 9.51 2.30
N LEU A 158 7.79 8.45 2.36
CA LEU A 158 8.16 7.67 1.19
C LEU A 158 7.16 6.52 1.08
N TYR A 159 6.48 6.46 -0.05
CA TYR A 159 5.54 5.41 -0.39
C TYR A 159 6.26 4.46 -1.34
N VAL A 160 6.21 3.15 -1.08
CA VAL A 160 6.83 2.16 -1.96
C VAL A 160 5.78 1.15 -2.33
N ILE A 161 5.52 1.02 -3.63
CA ILE A 161 4.71 -0.07 -4.16
C ILE A 161 5.64 -1.24 -4.41
N LEU A 162 5.40 -2.35 -3.72
CA LEU A 162 6.07 -3.63 -3.96
C LEU A 162 5.14 -4.51 -4.80
N ILE A 163 5.59 -4.91 -5.99
CA ILE A 163 4.88 -5.84 -6.85
C ILE A 163 5.63 -7.17 -6.90
N ALA A 164 4.97 -8.25 -6.52
CA ALA A 164 5.49 -9.61 -6.61
C ALA A 164 4.35 -10.60 -6.88
N GLU A 165 4.54 -11.58 -7.76
CA GLU A 165 3.52 -12.62 -8.06
C GLU A 165 2.14 -12.03 -8.42
N ASN A 166 2.10 -10.97 -9.23
CA ASN A 166 0.89 -10.21 -9.60
C ASN A 166 0.15 -9.54 -8.42
N ARG A 167 0.79 -9.42 -7.26
CA ARG A 167 0.23 -8.73 -6.09
C ARG A 167 1.01 -7.46 -5.84
N SER A 168 0.28 -6.38 -5.61
CA SER A 168 0.84 -5.09 -5.24
C SER A 168 0.48 -4.78 -3.79
N VAL A 169 1.47 -4.42 -2.98
CA VAL A 169 1.31 -3.95 -1.60
C VAL A 169 1.97 -2.59 -1.42
N LEU A 170 1.49 -1.82 -0.45
CA LEU A 170 2.05 -0.51 -0.13
C LEU A 170 2.93 -0.60 1.12
N LEU A 171 4.15 -0.08 1.05
CA LEU A 171 4.93 0.29 2.22
C LEU A 171 4.92 1.81 2.40
N VAL A 172 4.70 2.27 3.63
CA VAL A 172 4.73 3.69 4.01
C VAL A 172 5.85 3.90 5.03
N PHE A 173 6.85 4.67 4.65
CA PHE A 173 7.99 5.04 5.49
C PHE A 173 7.78 6.44 6.06
N GLN A 174 7.42 6.53 7.34
CA GLN A 174 7.18 7.79 8.02
C GLN A 174 8.37 8.16 8.91
N LYS A 175 9.31 8.93 8.35
CA LYS A 175 10.59 9.28 9.00
C LYS A 175 10.38 9.97 10.35
N GLU A 176 9.39 10.85 10.46
CA GLU A 176 9.06 11.57 11.69
C GLU A 176 8.63 10.64 12.82
N LEU A 177 8.02 9.50 12.49
CA LEU A 177 7.52 8.52 13.46
C LEU A 177 8.52 7.38 13.72
N ASP A 178 9.58 7.30 12.91
CA ASP A 178 10.48 6.16 12.82
C ASP A 178 9.73 4.82 12.60
N LYS A 179 8.73 4.83 11.72
CA LYS A 179 7.89 3.66 11.42
C LYS A 179 7.89 3.31 9.94
N VAL A 180 7.78 2.00 9.68
CA VAL A 180 7.48 1.44 8.37
C VAL A 180 6.22 0.60 8.50
N THR A 181 5.22 0.92 7.67
CA THR A 181 3.93 0.21 7.65
C THR A 181 3.73 -0.44 6.29
N LEU A 182 3.52 -1.75 6.26
CA LEU A 182 3.05 -2.50 5.10
C LEU A 182 1.52 -2.61 5.15
N ILE A 183 0.88 -2.35 4.01
CA ILE A 183 -0.57 -2.42 3.83
C ILE A 183 -0.84 -3.32 2.63
N ASP A 184 -1.55 -4.41 2.88
CA ASP A 184 -1.92 -5.41 1.88
C ASP A 184 -3.45 -5.57 1.85
N SER A 185 -4.08 -5.27 0.72
CA SER A 185 -5.53 -5.32 0.53
C SER A 185 -6.08 -6.70 0.13
N HIS A 186 -5.23 -7.70 -0.07
CA HIS A 186 -5.64 -9.04 -0.49
C HIS A 186 -6.32 -9.81 0.66
N GLN A 187 -6.95 -10.94 0.34
CA GLN A 187 -7.43 -11.90 1.33
C GLN A 187 -6.28 -12.86 1.71
N HIS A 188 -6.15 -13.18 3.00
CA HIS A 188 -5.10 -14.01 3.57
C HIS A 188 -5.71 -15.19 4.34
N MET A 189 -5.86 -16.35 3.70
CA MET A 189 -6.58 -17.52 4.28
C MET A 189 -7.98 -17.12 4.81
N ASN A 190 -8.18 -17.15 6.13
CA ASN A 190 -9.42 -16.79 6.82
C ASN A 190 -9.47 -15.32 7.29
N HIS A 191 -8.52 -14.50 6.83
CA HIS A 191 -8.48 -13.07 7.10
C HIS A 191 -8.61 -12.27 5.80
N GLY A 192 -9.06 -11.03 5.91
CA GLY A 192 -9.12 -10.09 4.80
C GLY A 192 -7.77 -9.42 4.58
N ALA A 193 -7.82 -8.11 4.39
CA ALA A 193 -6.64 -7.25 4.33
C ALA A 193 -5.77 -7.41 5.59
N VAL A 194 -4.49 -7.07 5.47
CA VAL A 194 -3.57 -7.04 6.61
C VAL A 194 -2.74 -5.77 6.59
N ILE A 195 -2.50 -5.23 7.78
CA ILE A 195 -1.54 -4.15 7.99
C ILE A 195 -0.49 -4.64 8.97
N ALA A 196 0.77 -4.37 8.68
CA ALA A 196 1.88 -4.72 9.56
C ALA A 196 2.82 -3.53 9.74
N GLN A 197 3.33 -3.34 10.94
CA GLN A 197 4.19 -2.20 11.26
C GLN A 197 5.39 -2.61 12.11
N VAL A 198 6.53 -1.96 11.84
CA VAL A 198 7.76 -2.05 12.64
C VAL A 198 8.38 -0.66 12.81
N PRO A 199 9.24 -0.45 13.83
CA PRO A 199 10.23 0.63 13.80
C PRO A 199 11.14 0.51 12.56
N THR A 200 11.61 1.62 11.99
CA THR A 200 12.45 1.58 10.76
C THR A 200 13.70 0.73 10.93
N VAL A 201 14.32 0.77 12.12
CA VAL A 201 15.49 -0.06 12.47
C VAL A 201 15.20 -1.57 12.47
N LYS A 202 13.93 -1.98 12.42
CA LYS A 202 13.46 -3.38 12.35
C LYS A 202 12.84 -3.72 10.98
N LEU A 203 13.12 -2.94 9.93
CA LEU A 203 12.65 -3.21 8.56
C LEU A 203 12.89 -4.65 8.11
N GLN A 204 14.05 -5.23 8.44
CA GLN A 204 14.36 -6.62 8.09
C GLN A 204 13.32 -7.62 8.64
N ASN A 205 12.82 -7.40 9.85
CA ASN A 205 11.78 -8.24 10.44
C ASN A 205 10.46 -8.17 9.65
N LEU A 206 10.10 -6.99 9.13
CA LEU A 206 8.92 -6.80 8.29
C LEU A 206 9.08 -7.51 6.95
N CYS A 207 10.25 -7.39 6.30
CA CYS A 207 10.53 -8.07 5.03
C CYS A 207 10.48 -9.59 5.17
N LEU A 208 11.12 -10.14 6.21
CA LEU A 208 11.09 -11.59 6.50
C LEU A 208 9.68 -12.08 6.81
N TRP A 209 8.92 -11.30 7.60
CA TRP A 209 7.52 -11.63 7.90
C TRP A 209 6.67 -11.64 6.63
N TYR A 210 6.81 -10.63 5.75
CA TYR A 210 6.05 -10.57 4.51
C TYR A 210 6.41 -11.71 3.55
N HIS A 211 7.69 -12.07 3.44
CA HIS A 211 8.09 -13.26 2.69
C HIS A 211 7.43 -14.54 3.23
N HIS A 212 7.40 -14.71 4.56
CA HIS A 212 6.73 -15.85 5.18
C HIS A 212 5.20 -15.82 5.00
N LEU A 213 4.59 -14.64 5.02
CA LEU A 213 3.17 -14.44 4.70
C LEU A 213 2.86 -14.97 3.29
N LEU A 214 3.67 -14.58 2.30
CA LEU A 214 3.50 -15.02 0.92
C LEU A 214 3.58 -16.55 0.78
N GLN A 215 4.56 -17.17 1.45
CA GLN A 215 4.69 -18.63 1.48
C GLN A 215 3.50 -19.31 2.14
N THR A 216 3.05 -18.80 3.29
CA THR A 216 2.03 -19.45 4.10
C THR A 216 0.63 -19.29 3.50
N CYS A 217 0.29 -18.09 3.05
CA CYS A 217 -1.05 -17.80 2.55
C CYS A 217 -1.23 -18.19 1.08
N TYR A 218 -0.13 -18.23 0.30
CA TYR A 218 -0.22 -18.38 -1.15
C TYR A 218 0.72 -19.43 -1.74
N GLY A 219 1.55 -20.09 -0.93
CA GLY A 219 2.57 -21.02 -1.44
C GLY A 219 3.62 -20.35 -2.33
N ALA A 220 3.74 -19.02 -2.27
CA ALA A 220 4.53 -18.23 -3.20
C ALA A 220 5.96 -18.01 -2.70
N ARG A 221 6.93 -18.08 -3.62
CA ARG A 221 8.34 -17.72 -3.43
C ARG A 221 8.80 -16.88 -4.61
N PRO A 222 8.55 -15.56 -4.58
CA PRO A 222 8.83 -14.72 -5.73
C PRO A 222 10.34 -14.63 -6.00
N GLU A 223 10.77 -15.04 -7.20
CA GLU A 223 12.14 -14.89 -7.70
C GLU A 223 12.32 -13.59 -8.53
N CYS A 224 11.26 -12.79 -8.61
CA CYS A 224 11.26 -11.49 -9.25
C CYS A 224 10.26 -10.56 -8.54
N TYR A 225 10.64 -9.30 -8.38
CA TYR A 225 9.76 -8.26 -7.83
C TYR A 225 10.13 -6.87 -8.34
N GLU A 226 9.17 -5.94 -8.25
CA GLU A 226 9.36 -4.52 -8.55
C GLU A 226 9.23 -3.71 -7.26
N LEU A 227 10.06 -2.67 -7.13
CA LEU A 227 9.91 -1.60 -6.14
C LEU A 227 9.77 -0.26 -6.85
N SER A 228 8.59 0.36 -6.75
CA SER A 228 8.32 1.70 -7.26
C SER A 228 8.20 2.68 -6.08
N TYR A 229 9.14 3.62 -6.01
CA TYR A 229 9.30 4.59 -4.94
C TYR A 229 8.63 5.91 -5.31
N LEU A 230 7.66 6.32 -4.50
CA LEU A 230 6.72 7.39 -4.78
C LEU A 230 6.71 8.41 -3.65
N TYR A 231 6.48 9.66 -4.00
CA TYR A 231 6.19 10.74 -3.07
C TYR A 231 5.21 11.72 -3.70
N PHE A 232 4.62 12.59 -2.90
CA PHE A 232 3.70 13.61 -3.39
C PHE A 232 4.31 15.01 -3.25
N LYS A 233 4.15 15.84 -4.28
CA LYS A 233 4.51 17.26 -4.24
C LYS A 233 3.30 18.08 -3.76
N ARG A 234 3.45 18.91 -2.74
CA ARG A 234 2.42 19.90 -2.39
C ARG A 234 2.31 20.97 -3.48
N TYR A 235 1.09 21.27 -3.90
CA TYR A 235 0.78 22.44 -4.73
C TYR A 235 0.98 23.72 -3.90
N GLU A 236 1.80 24.65 -4.38
CA GLU A 236 1.76 26.03 -3.91
C GLU A 236 0.80 26.80 -4.82
N ALA A 237 -0.20 27.45 -4.23
CA ALA A 237 -1.05 28.38 -4.95
C ALA A 237 -0.18 29.57 -5.41
N GLY A 238 0.36 29.47 -6.63
CA GLY A 238 1.30 30.44 -7.19
C GLY A 238 1.99 29.98 -8.48
N GLU A 239 2.12 28.68 -8.73
CA GLU A 239 2.75 28.13 -9.95
C GLU A 239 1.75 27.91 -11.10
N MET A 240 0.93 28.93 -11.40
CA MET A 240 0.14 29.02 -12.64
C MET A 240 0.27 30.44 -13.20
N ALA A 241 1.36 30.70 -13.92
CA ALA A 241 1.44 31.66 -15.02
C ALA A 241 2.80 31.59 -15.75
N SER A 242 3.12 30.46 -16.39
CA SER A 242 4.01 30.45 -17.57
C SER A 242 4.02 29.07 -18.21
N GLY A 243 3.23 28.92 -19.27
CA GLY A 243 3.11 27.73 -20.11
C GLY A 243 1.88 27.86 -20.99
#